data_AF-A0A2H5WMR9-F1
#
_entry.id   AF-A0A2H5WMR9-F1
#
_cell.length_a   1.000
_cell.length_b   1.000
_cell.length_c   1.000
_cell.angle_alpha   90.00
_cell.angle_beta   90.00
_cell.angle_gamma   90.00
#
_symmetry.space_group_name_H-M   'P 1'
#
loop_
_entity.id
_entity.type
_entity.pdbx_description
1 polymer ?
#
loop_
_entity_poly.entity_id
_entity_poly.type
_entity_poly.pdbx_seq_one_letter_code
_entity_poly.pdbx_strand_id
1 'polypeptide(L)'
;MGVVDEPIREEALRGALLGVALGDAVGLPYEKLRPRRALRLYPEPLRPRLVGRWALVSDDGEMALMTARALAASGGEPGRFERMLAGELKVWLATLPAGVGLATARACLKLWLGVSPARSGVFSAGSAPAIRGLVLGTALAGQPQRWQALCRVATRVTHADEKALHGALVAAALAEWATLRHRQPLQGEEILQALSQLPSLEGSALHHLIRQAVESAARGESTEQFVHAQGWSRGVSGFVYHTLPVALHAWLAHPTSFAEALGAVIRSGGDTDTVGALLGGWMGSHLGESDFPGEWLMGLKDPLCSRKQIAALGAQVVSAVNKGIGVPARRPFYGLRLARNLLFLGVVLTHGFRRLLPPY
;
A
#
# COMPACT_ATOMS: atom_id res chain seq x y z
N MET A 1 8.69 -11.47 22.49
CA MET A 1 7.87 -10.36 21.95
C MET A 1 8.65 -9.07 22.17
N GLY A 2 9.20 -8.47 21.11
CA GLY A 2 9.94 -7.22 21.22
C GLY A 2 8.97 -6.05 21.34
N VAL A 3 9.07 -5.27 22.42
CA VAL A 3 8.37 -3.99 22.52
C VAL A 3 9.12 -3.01 21.62
N VAL A 4 8.51 -2.59 20.50
CA VAL A 4 9.07 -1.52 19.66
C VAL A 4 8.91 -0.21 20.42
N ASP A 5 10.01 0.52 20.56
CA ASP A 5 10.01 1.85 21.17
C ASP A 5 9.06 2.80 20.42
N GLU A 6 8.34 3.64 21.16
CA GLU A 6 7.30 4.51 20.61
C GLU A 6 7.84 5.45 19.52
N PRO A 7 9.01 6.12 19.67
CA PRO A 7 9.59 6.97 18.64
C PRO A 7 9.94 6.20 17.35
N ILE A 8 10.42 4.95 17.46
CA ILE A 8 10.73 4.11 16.29
C ILE A 8 9.44 3.80 15.55
N ARG A 9 8.37 3.44 16.27
CA ARG A 9 7.08 3.14 15.64
C ARG A 9 6.45 4.35 14.98
N GLU A 10 6.58 5.54 15.58
CA GLU A 10 6.13 6.79 14.97
C GLU A 10 6.91 7.12 13.69
N GLU A 11 8.24 6.98 13.71
CA GLU A 11 9.09 7.16 12.54
C GLU A 11 8.75 6.16 11.42
N ALA A 12 8.62 4.88 11.77
CA ALA A 12 8.26 3.81 10.84
C ALA A 12 6.87 4.04 10.24
N LEU A 13 5.86 4.41 11.03
CA LEU A 13 4.51 4.67 10.53
C LEU A 13 4.46 5.90 9.63
N ARG A 14 5.19 6.98 9.98
CA ARG A 14 5.34 8.16 9.12
C ARG A 14 6.00 7.78 7.80
N GLY A 15 7.10 7.02 7.85
CA GLY A 15 7.80 6.50 6.69
C GLY A 15 6.92 5.61 5.83
N ALA A 16 6.16 4.70 6.43
CA ALA A 16 5.24 3.81 5.73
C ALA A 16 4.15 4.55 4.97
N LEU A 17 3.45 5.48 5.63
CA LEU A 17 2.39 6.27 5.00
C LEU A 17 2.93 7.17 3.88
N LEU A 18 4.11 7.75 4.07
CA LEU A 18 4.78 8.56 3.06
C LEU A 18 5.29 7.73 1.88
N GLY A 19 5.86 6.56 2.16
CA GLY A 19 6.34 5.62 1.15
C GLY A 19 5.21 5.04 0.32
N VAL A 20 4.08 4.68 0.95
CA VAL A 20 2.84 4.33 0.22
C VAL A 20 2.45 5.46 -0.72
N ALA A 21 2.36 6.69 -0.22
CA ALA A 21 1.94 7.84 -1.03
C ALA A 21 2.91 8.14 -2.19
N LEU A 22 4.22 8.01 -1.98
CA LEU A 22 5.21 8.22 -3.03
C LEU A 22 5.20 7.10 -4.07
N GLY A 23 5.19 5.84 -3.63
CA GLY A 23 5.19 4.68 -4.51
C GLY A 23 3.95 4.64 -5.40
N ASP A 24 2.79 4.91 -4.81
CA ASP A 24 1.52 5.14 -5.51
C ASP A 24 1.66 6.27 -6.53
N ALA A 25 1.97 7.49 -6.08
CA ALA A 25 1.89 8.67 -6.92
C ALA A 25 2.95 8.70 -8.05
N VAL A 26 4.11 8.06 -7.85
CA VAL A 26 5.15 7.90 -8.88
C VAL A 26 4.86 6.70 -9.79
N GLY A 27 4.25 5.63 -9.28
CA GLY A 27 3.87 4.45 -10.05
C GLY A 27 2.64 4.68 -10.94
N LEU A 28 1.72 5.57 -10.54
CA LEU A 28 0.44 5.80 -11.20
C LEU A 28 0.51 6.16 -12.70
N PRO A 29 1.42 7.01 -13.19
CA PRO A 29 1.53 7.28 -14.62
C PRO A 29 1.77 6.03 -15.47
N TYR A 30 2.45 5.03 -14.90
CA TYR A 30 2.89 3.80 -15.57
C TYR A 30 1.88 2.65 -15.47
N GLU A 31 0.81 2.84 -14.70
CA GLU A 31 -0.20 1.82 -14.45
C GLU A 31 -0.83 1.31 -15.77
N LYS A 32 -1.07 0.01 -15.85
CA LYS A 32 -1.61 -0.72 -17.02
C LYS A 32 -0.75 -0.64 -18.29
N LEU A 33 0.48 -0.13 -18.20
CA LEU A 33 1.43 -0.17 -19.31
C LEU A 33 2.26 -1.45 -19.29
N ARG A 34 2.57 -1.94 -20.48
CA ARG A 34 3.58 -3.00 -20.67
C ARG A 34 4.98 -2.42 -20.42
N PRO A 35 5.94 -3.22 -19.91
CA PRO A 35 7.34 -2.82 -19.68
C PRO A 35 7.96 -1.94 -20.78
N ARG A 36 7.94 -2.42 -22.04
CA ARG A 36 8.53 -1.71 -23.20
C ARG A 36 7.82 -0.41 -23.55
N ARG A 37 6.56 -0.25 -23.15
CA ARG A 37 5.76 0.94 -23.45
C ARG A 37 5.92 1.99 -22.37
N ALA A 38 5.97 1.57 -21.10
CA ALA A 38 6.28 2.42 -19.96
C ALA A 38 7.55 3.25 -20.21
N LEU A 39 8.67 2.59 -20.55
CA LEU A 39 9.96 3.24 -20.78
C LEU A 39 9.99 4.14 -22.04
N ARG A 40 9.14 3.87 -23.04
CA ARG A 40 9.05 4.71 -24.25
C ARG A 40 8.24 5.98 -24.03
N LEU A 41 7.17 5.90 -23.23
CA LEU A 41 6.35 7.05 -22.89
C LEU A 41 7.03 7.93 -21.82
N TYR A 42 7.80 7.31 -20.93
CA TYR A 42 8.37 7.94 -19.76
C TYR A 42 9.79 7.40 -19.54
N PRO A 43 10.81 7.96 -20.23
CA PRO A 43 12.19 7.53 -20.08
C PRO A 43 12.77 7.98 -18.73
N GLU A 44 13.78 7.24 -18.28
CA GLU A 44 14.58 7.55 -17.09
C GLU A 44 15.28 8.93 -17.19
N PRO A 45 15.61 9.58 -16.05
CA PRO A 45 15.33 9.15 -14.69
C PRO A 45 13.85 9.33 -14.30
N LEU A 46 13.32 8.38 -13.52
CA LEU A 46 11.99 8.48 -12.93
C LEU A 46 11.82 9.77 -12.14
N ARG A 47 10.67 10.43 -12.34
CA ARG A 47 10.27 11.61 -11.57
C ARG A 47 8.77 11.57 -11.28
N PRO A 48 8.31 12.24 -10.22
CA PRO A 48 6.89 12.41 -9.96
C PRO A 48 6.31 13.30 -11.05
N ARG A 49 5.53 12.71 -11.96
CA ARG A 49 5.01 13.38 -13.16
C ARG A 49 3.61 12.88 -13.47
N LEU A 50 2.64 13.37 -12.70
CA LEU A 50 1.23 13.19 -13.05
C LEU A 50 0.66 14.48 -13.63
N VAL A 51 0.89 15.63 -13.01
CA VAL A 51 0.51 16.95 -13.55
C VAL A 51 1.76 17.83 -13.58
N GLY A 52 2.43 17.89 -14.74
CA GLY A 52 3.72 18.55 -14.86
C GLY A 52 4.78 17.88 -13.97
N ARG A 53 5.14 18.55 -12.87
CA ARG A 53 6.10 18.06 -11.85
C ARG A 53 5.43 17.60 -10.55
N TRP A 54 4.10 17.56 -10.52
CA TRP A 54 3.34 17.19 -9.33
C TRP A 54 2.86 15.75 -9.45
N ALA A 55 2.90 15.05 -8.32
CA ALA A 55 2.33 13.73 -8.15
C ALA A 55 1.16 13.81 -7.17
N LEU A 56 0.10 13.08 -7.52
CA LEU A 56 -1.13 12.94 -6.76
C LEU A 56 -1.31 11.46 -6.44
N VAL A 57 -1.84 11.16 -5.27
CA VAL A 57 -2.06 9.76 -4.84
C VAL A 57 -3.29 9.17 -5.56
N SER A 58 -3.34 7.86 -5.76
CA SER A 58 -4.53 7.16 -6.21
C SER A 58 -5.37 6.69 -5.03
N ASP A 59 -6.19 5.65 -5.24
CA ASP A 59 -6.92 5.00 -4.18
C ASP A 59 -6.00 4.32 -3.16
N ASP A 60 -4.79 3.86 -3.54
CA ASP A 60 -3.86 3.21 -2.60
C ASP A 60 -3.41 4.14 -1.47
N GLY A 61 -2.93 5.34 -1.81
CA GLY A 61 -2.57 6.36 -0.82
C GLY A 61 -3.76 6.80 0.03
N GLU A 62 -4.94 6.96 -0.58
CA GLU A 62 -6.16 7.27 0.18
C GLU A 62 -6.56 6.13 1.13
N MET A 63 -6.42 4.86 0.73
CA MET A 63 -6.73 3.69 1.55
C MET A 63 -5.81 3.58 2.76
N ALA A 64 -4.52 3.85 2.60
CA ALA A 64 -3.57 3.89 3.72
C ALA A 64 -3.97 4.96 4.73
N LEU A 65 -4.27 6.19 4.27
CA LEU A 65 -4.68 7.28 5.14
C LEU A 65 -6.05 7.02 5.81
N MET A 66 -7.02 6.44 5.10
CA MET A 66 -8.31 6.03 5.68
C MET A 66 -8.12 4.97 6.77
N THR A 67 -7.25 4.00 6.54
CA THR A 67 -6.93 2.94 7.52
C THR A 67 -6.29 3.55 8.77
N ALA A 68 -5.31 4.43 8.61
CA ALA A 68 -4.68 5.15 9.71
C ALA A 68 -5.70 6.01 10.50
N ARG A 69 -6.57 6.77 9.82
CA ARG A 69 -7.62 7.55 10.50
C ARG A 69 -8.61 6.67 11.27
N ALA A 70 -9.03 5.55 10.69
CA ALA A 70 -9.90 4.59 11.36
C ALA A 70 -9.22 3.95 12.58
N LEU A 71 -7.92 3.66 12.48
CA LEU A 71 -7.13 3.13 13.59
C LEU A 71 -6.98 4.15 14.72
N ALA A 72 -6.63 5.41 14.40
CA ALA A 72 -6.57 6.50 15.38
C ALA A 72 -7.91 6.70 16.09
N ALA A 73 -9.02 6.78 15.34
CA ALA A 73 -10.35 6.98 15.89
C ALA A 73 -10.87 5.80 16.73
N SER A 74 -10.32 4.60 16.52
CA SER A 74 -10.73 3.39 17.22
C SER A 74 -9.87 3.03 18.43
N GLY A 75 -8.63 3.54 18.52
CA GLY A 75 -7.65 3.07 19.51
C GLY A 75 -7.24 1.61 19.30
N GLY A 76 -7.55 1.03 18.13
CA GLY A 76 -7.32 -0.38 17.82
C GLY A 76 -8.38 -1.35 18.36
N GLU A 77 -9.52 -0.87 18.86
CA GLU A 77 -10.65 -1.75 19.22
C GLU A 77 -11.36 -2.26 17.95
N PRO A 78 -11.46 -3.59 17.71
CA PRO A 78 -11.93 -4.14 16.44
C PRO A 78 -13.32 -3.68 15.97
N GLY A 79 -14.31 -3.63 16.86
CA GLY A 79 -15.68 -3.23 16.51
C GLY A 79 -15.77 -1.75 16.16
N ARG A 80 -15.10 -0.88 16.92
CA ARG A 80 -15.00 0.55 16.62
C ARG A 80 -14.19 0.78 15.34
N PHE A 81 -13.09 0.06 15.14
CA PHE A 81 -12.29 0.13 13.91
C PHE A 81 -13.13 -0.23 12.67
N GLU A 82 -13.92 -1.30 12.73
CA GLU A 82 -14.83 -1.70 11.66
C GLU A 82 -15.80 -0.58 11.28
N ARG A 83 -16.45 0.03 12.28
CA ARG A 83 -17.39 1.14 12.06
C ARG A 83 -16.70 2.37 11.49
N MET A 84 -15.51 2.72 12.00
CA MET A 84 -14.75 3.88 11.53
C MET A 84 -14.26 3.70 10.09
N LEU A 85 -13.72 2.52 9.76
CA LEU A 85 -13.26 2.20 8.41
C LEU A 85 -14.42 2.21 7.41
N ALA A 86 -15.57 1.61 7.75
CA ALA A 86 -16.76 1.67 6.92
C ALA A 86 -17.25 3.12 6.72
N GLY A 87 -17.15 3.97 7.74
CA GLY A 87 -17.42 5.40 7.65
C GLY A 87 -16.50 6.13 6.67
N GLU A 88 -15.19 5.88 6.75
CA GLU A 88 -14.20 6.46 5.82
C GLU A 88 -14.51 6.04 4.36
N LEU A 89 -14.79 4.76 4.13
CA LEU A 89 -15.11 4.21 2.80
C LEU A 89 -16.40 4.79 2.21
N LYS A 90 -17.44 4.98 3.04
CA LYS A 90 -18.68 5.63 2.59
C LYS A 90 -18.44 7.07 2.15
N VAL A 91 -17.78 7.86 3.00
CA VAL A 91 -17.45 9.26 2.67
C VAL A 91 -16.57 9.31 1.42
N TRP A 92 -15.61 8.39 1.31
CA TRP A 92 -14.75 8.30 0.14
C TRP A 92 -15.53 8.07 -1.14
N LEU A 93 -16.36 7.03 -1.21
CA LEU A 93 -17.18 6.77 -2.42
C LEU A 93 -18.07 7.97 -2.78
N ALA A 94 -18.67 8.63 -1.78
CA ALA A 94 -19.51 9.81 -1.99
C ALA A 94 -18.74 11.04 -2.50
N THR A 95 -17.41 11.02 -2.45
CA THR A 95 -16.55 12.06 -3.04
C THR A 95 -16.01 11.69 -4.42
N LEU A 96 -16.60 10.68 -5.08
CA LEU A 96 -16.33 10.29 -6.47
C LEU A 96 -14.83 10.05 -6.79
N PRO A 97 -14.17 9.14 -6.09
CA PRO A 97 -12.75 8.84 -6.32
C PRO A 97 -12.55 8.26 -7.72
N ALA A 98 -11.42 8.60 -8.35
CA ALA A 98 -11.01 8.03 -9.63
C ALA A 98 -10.06 6.84 -9.41
N GLY A 99 -10.00 5.91 -10.37
CA GLY A 99 -9.08 4.77 -10.32
C GLY A 99 -9.53 3.60 -9.45
N VAL A 100 -10.66 3.71 -8.73
CA VAL A 100 -11.07 2.69 -7.75
C VAL A 100 -11.31 1.31 -8.37
N GLY A 101 -10.69 0.30 -7.77
CA GLY A 101 -10.95 -1.10 -8.09
C GLY A 101 -12.43 -1.49 -7.91
N LEU A 102 -12.99 -2.21 -8.89
CA LEU A 102 -14.41 -2.55 -8.96
C LEU A 102 -14.95 -3.28 -7.71
N ALA A 103 -14.14 -4.16 -7.11
CA ALA A 103 -14.51 -4.86 -5.88
C ALA A 103 -14.68 -3.89 -4.70
N THR A 104 -13.74 -2.96 -4.51
CA THR A 104 -13.80 -1.94 -3.47
C THR A 104 -14.99 -1.00 -3.69
N ALA A 105 -15.22 -0.54 -4.93
CA ALA A 105 -16.36 0.30 -5.27
C ALA A 105 -17.69 -0.39 -4.94
N ARG A 106 -17.86 -1.66 -5.34
CA ARG A 106 -19.06 -2.46 -5.02
C ARG A 106 -19.26 -2.66 -3.52
N ALA A 107 -18.19 -2.90 -2.77
CA ALA A 107 -18.28 -3.01 -1.31
C ALA A 107 -18.69 -1.67 -0.67
N CYS A 108 -18.13 -0.55 -1.13
CA CYS A 108 -18.52 0.78 -0.66
C CYS A 108 -20.00 1.07 -0.99
N LEU A 109 -20.49 0.65 -2.16
CA LEU A 109 -21.90 0.79 -2.52
C LEU A 109 -22.79 -0.06 -1.60
N LYS A 110 -22.42 -1.31 -1.31
CA LYS A 110 -23.12 -2.15 -0.32
C LYS A 110 -23.22 -1.46 1.05
N LEU A 111 -22.13 -0.85 1.53
CA LEU A 111 -22.12 -0.08 2.78
C LEU A 111 -23.10 1.11 2.74
N TRP A 112 -23.19 1.81 1.60
CA TRP A 112 -24.15 2.90 1.39
C TRP A 112 -25.59 2.42 1.38
N LEU A 113 -25.85 1.23 0.82
CA LEU A 113 -27.17 0.59 0.80
C LEU A 113 -27.56 -0.06 2.15
N GLY A 114 -26.79 0.17 3.22
CA GLY A 114 -27.10 -0.30 4.56
C GLY A 114 -26.65 -1.75 4.86
N VAL A 115 -25.90 -2.40 3.96
CA VAL A 115 -25.29 -3.70 4.27
C VAL A 115 -24.26 -3.51 5.38
N SER A 116 -24.29 -4.38 6.39
CA SER A 116 -23.38 -4.29 7.53
C SER A 116 -21.91 -4.44 7.08
N PRO A 117 -20.95 -3.73 7.71
CA PRO A 117 -19.54 -3.85 7.37
C PRO A 117 -18.98 -5.28 7.43
N ALA A 118 -19.52 -6.12 8.32
CA ALA A 118 -19.13 -7.52 8.41
C ALA A 118 -19.53 -8.36 7.18
N ARG A 119 -20.44 -7.86 6.32
CA ARG A 119 -20.99 -8.56 5.15
C ARG A 119 -20.87 -7.78 3.83
N SER A 120 -20.25 -6.61 3.85
CA SER A 120 -20.15 -5.74 2.67
C SER A 120 -19.09 -6.20 1.66
N GLY A 121 -18.19 -7.10 2.06
CA GLY A 121 -17.17 -7.65 1.18
C GLY A 121 -17.71 -8.27 -0.10
N VAL A 122 -16.88 -8.27 -1.14
CA VAL A 122 -17.18 -8.88 -2.44
C VAL A 122 -16.10 -9.93 -2.74
N PHE A 123 -16.48 -11.04 -3.36
CA PHE A 123 -15.54 -12.09 -3.72
C PHE A 123 -14.55 -11.58 -4.77
N SER A 124 -13.33 -11.30 -4.31
CA SER A 124 -12.24 -10.68 -5.09
C SER A 124 -10.95 -10.86 -4.30
N ALA A 125 -9.85 -11.08 -5.01
CA ALA A 125 -8.51 -11.21 -4.44
C ALA A 125 -7.60 -10.03 -4.81
N GLY A 126 -8.16 -8.82 -4.93
CA GLY A 126 -7.41 -7.60 -5.18
C GLY A 126 -6.52 -7.18 -4.01
N SER A 127 -5.55 -6.30 -4.27
CA SER A 127 -4.48 -5.93 -3.34
C SER A 127 -4.83 -4.83 -2.31
N ALA A 128 -6.00 -4.19 -2.43
CA ALA A 128 -6.45 -3.15 -1.49
C ALA A 128 -6.37 -3.56 0.00
N PRO A 129 -6.74 -4.79 0.42
CA PRO A 129 -6.54 -5.24 1.80
C PRO A 129 -5.06 -5.33 2.23
N ALA A 130 -4.13 -5.57 1.30
CA ALA A 130 -2.70 -5.60 1.58
C ALA A 130 -2.15 -4.23 2.00
N ILE A 131 -2.57 -3.14 1.34
CA ILE A 131 -2.22 -1.77 1.76
C ILE A 131 -2.69 -1.48 3.18
N ARG A 132 -3.91 -1.91 3.53
CA ARG A 132 -4.42 -1.76 4.90
C ARG A 132 -3.64 -2.62 5.88
N GLY A 133 -3.31 -3.85 5.50
CA GLY A 133 -2.47 -4.76 6.27
C GLY A 133 -1.11 -4.16 6.60
N LEU A 134 -0.45 -3.57 5.61
CA LEU A 134 0.82 -2.85 5.77
C LEU A 134 0.70 -1.78 6.88
N VAL A 135 -0.28 -0.87 6.79
CA VAL A 135 -0.48 0.18 7.81
C VAL A 135 -0.73 -0.41 9.20
N LEU A 136 -1.54 -1.46 9.29
CA LEU A 136 -1.86 -2.13 10.55
C LEU A 136 -0.63 -2.82 11.16
N GLY A 137 0.19 -3.48 10.34
CA GLY A 137 1.42 -4.14 10.76
C GLY A 137 2.46 -3.17 11.29
N THR A 138 2.65 -2.02 10.62
CA THR A 138 3.55 -0.96 11.10
C THR A 138 3.05 -0.35 12.41
N ALA A 139 1.77 0.04 12.48
CA ALA A 139 1.21 0.76 13.63
C ALA A 139 1.11 -0.08 14.91
N LEU A 140 1.00 -1.41 14.76
CA LEU A 140 0.85 -2.36 15.86
C LEU A 140 2.02 -3.35 15.92
N ALA A 141 3.18 -2.98 15.40
CA ALA A 141 4.38 -3.82 15.42
C ALA A 141 4.70 -4.30 16.85
N GLY A 142 5.00 -5.60 16.98
CA GLY A 142 5.17 -6.30 18.25
C GLY A 142 3.87 -6.84 18.85
N GLN A 143 2.72 -6.68 18.17
CA GLN A 143 1.40 -7.07 18.65
C GLN A 143 0.62 -7.91 17.60
N PRO A 144 1.13 -9.10 17.22
CA PRO A 144 0.60 -9.90 16.12
C PRO A 144 -0.88 -10.24 16.23
N GLN A 145 -1.34 -10.57 17.43
CA GLN A 145 -2.75 -10.89 17.65
C GLN A 145 -3.67 -9.71 17.32
N ARG A 146 -3.24 -8.47 17.64
CA ARG A 146 -4.02 -7.25 17.38
C ARG A 146 -4.07 -6.93 15.90
N TRP A 147 -2.93 -6.84 15.21
CA TRP A 147 -2.96 -6.49 13.78
C TRP A 147 -3.59 -7.60 12.94
N GLN A 148 -3.45 -8.88 13.30
CA GLN A 148 -4.12 -9.96 12.58
C GLN A 148 -5.65 -9.87 12.73
N ALA A 149 -6.15 -9.54 13.92
CA ALA A 149 -7.59 -9.33 14.14
C ALA A 149 -8.11 -8.17 13.29
N LEU A 150 -7.39 -7.04 13.27
CA LEU A 150 -7.77 -5.88 12.47
C LEU A 150 -7.62 -6.12 10.96
N CYS A 151 -6.66 -6.94 10.50
CA CYS A 151 -6.55 -7.34 9.09
C CYS A 151 -7.78 -8.13 8.63
N ARG A 152 -8.28 -9.06 9.46
CA ARG A 152 -9.53 -9.80 9.18
C ARG A 152 -10.72 -8.85 9.06
N VAL A 153 -10.83 -7.90 9.99
CA VAL A 153 -11.87 -6.85 9.96
C VAL A 153 -11.73 -5.97 8.71
N ALA A 154 -10.54 -5.42 8.44
CA ALA A 154 -10.30 -4.52 7.31
C ALA A 154 -10.57 -5.21 5.96
N THR A 155 -10.20 -6.48 5.85
CA THR A 155 -10.39 -7.29 4.65
C THR A 155 -11.88 -7.52 4.40
N ARG A 156 -12.62 -8.09 5.38
CA ARG A 156 -14.04 -8.47 5.19
C ARG A 156 -14.97 -7.31 4.83
N VAL A 157 -14.60 -6.09 5.22
CA VAL A 157 -15.35 -4.87 4.87
C VAL A 157 -15.38 -4.66 3.35
N THR A 158 -14.36 -5.11 2.62
CA THR A 158 -14.25 -4.88 1.16
C THR A 158 -14.10 -6.13 0.31
N HIS A 159 -13.42 -7.16 0.81
CA HIS A 159 -13.06 -8.38 0.09
C HIS A 159 -13.48 -9.61 0.90
N ALA A 160 -14.04 -10.61 0.23
CA ALA A 160 -14.50 -11.85 0.84
C ALA A 160 -13.70 -13.10 0.40
N ASP A 161 -12.75 -12.97 -0.54
CA ASP A 161 -11.86 -14.08 -0.92
C ASP A 161 -10.73 -14.20 0.13
N GLU A 162 -10.47 -15.42 0.60
CA GLU A 162 -9.40 -15.72 1.57
C GLU A 162 -8.02 -15.32 1.05
N LYS A 163 -7.79 -15.36 -0.27
CA LYS A 163 -6.52 -14.90 -0.86
C LYS A 163 -6.25 -13.42 -0.55
N ALA A 164 -7.29 -12.59 -0.49
CA ALA A 164 -7.17 -11.19 -0.10
C ALA A 164 -6.74 -11.05 1.37
N LEU A 165 -7.27 -11.92 2.24
CA LEU A 165 -6.88 -11.97 3.65
C LEU A 165 -5.43 -12.46 3.81
N HIS A 166 -5.02 -13.52 3.10
CA HIS A 166 -3.64 -13.99 3.10
C HIS A 166 -2.68 -12.86 2.70
N GLY A 167 -3.03 -12.12 1.65
CA GLY A 167 -2.24 -10.97 1.24
C GLY A 167 -2.17 -9.86 2.28
N ALA A 168 -3.29 -9.55 2.95
CA ALA A 168 -3.32 -8.59 4.05
C ALA A 168 -2.42 -8.99 5.22
N LEU A 169 -2.45 -10.28 5.59
CA LEU A 169 -1.63 -10.82 6.68
C LEU A 169 -0.14 -10.83 6.34
N VAL A 170 0.23 -11.20 5.10
CA VAL A 170 1.63 -11.10 4.62
C VAL A 170 2.12 -9.66 4.66
N ALA A 171 1.32 -8.72 4.12
CA ALA A 171 1.71 -7.33 4.09
C ALA A 171 1.91 -6.73 5.49
N ALA A 172 1.04 -7.11 6.44
CA ALA A 172 1.17 -6.72 7.84
C ALA A 172 2.39 -7.34 8.52
N ALA A 173 2.67 -8.63 8.29
CA ALA A 173 3.85 -9.30 8.86
C ALA A 173 5.16 -8.73 8.32
N LEU A 174 5.24 -8.44 7.01
CA LEU A 174 6.41 -7.77 6.41
C LEU A 174 6.60 -6.36 6.98
N ALA A 175 5.51 -5.61 7.18
CA ALA A 175 5.56 -4.29 7.79
C ALA A 175 5.95 -4.32 9.28
N GLU A 176 5.46 -5.31 10.03
CA GLU A 176 5.89 -5.56 11.42
C GLU A 176 7.38 -5.92 11.46
N TRP A 177 7.84 -6.84 10.60
CA TRP A 177 9.26 -7.20 10.49
C TRP A 177 10.11 -5.96 10.18
N ALA A 178 9.72 -5.17 9.18
CA ALA A 178 10.40 -3.93 8.79
C ALA A 178 10.55 -2.95 9.96
N THR A 179 9.48 -2.81 10.75
CA THR A 179 9.43 -1.91 11.91
C THR A 179 10.28 -2.43 13.06
N LEU A 180 10.24 -3.74 13.35
CA LEU A 180 11.05 -4.38 14.40
C LEU A 180 12.55 -4.38 14.07
N ARG A 181 12.87 -4.44 12.77
CA ARG A 181 14.24 -4.45 12.23
C ARG A 181 14.64 -3.09 11.66
N HIS A 182 14.07 -2.00 12.18
CA HIS A 182 14.30 -0.64 11.71
C HIS A 182 15.80 -0.37 11.51
N ARG A 183 16.18 -0.01 10.27
CA ARG A 183 17.56 0.23 9.80
C ARG A 183 18.57 -0.91 9.98
N GLN A 184 18.12 -2.13 10.31
CA GLN A 184 18.98 -3.32 10.30
C GLN A 184 19.08 -3.88 8.87
N PRO A 185 20.17 -4.60 8.53
CA PRO A 185 20.31 -5.21 7.22
C PRO A 185 19.13 -6.15 6.87
N LEU A 186 18.65 -6.05 5.64
CA LEU A 186 17.57 -6.88 5.12
C LEU A 186 18.06 -8.32 4.88
N GLN A 187 17.39 -9.30 5.48
CA GLN A 187 17.73 -10.71 5.33
C GLN A 187 16.49 -11.51 4.92
N GLY A 188 16.53 -12.10 3.72
CA GLY A 188 15.41 -12.86 3.15
C GLY A 188 14.97 -14.05 4.01
N GLU A 189 15.92 -14.76 4.63
CA GLU A 189 15.62 -15.90 5.50
C GLU A 189 14.86 -15.49 6.78
N GLU A 190 15.20 -14.34 7.38
CA GLU A 190 14.44 -13.83 8.53
C GLU A 190 13.01 -13.46 8.14
N ILE A 191 12.80 -12.98 6.91
CA ILE A 191 11.45 -12.71 6.38
C ILE A 191 10.66 -14.01 6.23
N LEU A 192 11.26 -15.06 5.64
CA LEU A 192 10.61 -16.36 5.52
C LEU A 192 10.27 -16.95 6.88
N GLN A 193 11.17 -16.81 7.86
CA GLN A 193 10.92 -17.23 9.24
C GLN A 193 9.80 -16.43 9.90
N ALA A 194 9.69 -15.13 9.65
CA ALA A 194 8.60 -14.31 10.17
C ALA A 194 7.25 -14.73 9.57
N LEU A 195 7.22 -15.03 8.27
CA LEU A 195 6.01 -15.44 7.56
C LEU A 195 5.55 -16.86 7.90
N SER A 196 6.45 -17.77 8.28
CA SER A 196 6.09 -19.12 8.73
C SER A 196 5.29 -19.12 10.03
N GLN A 197 5.28 -18.02 10.79
CA GLN A 197 4.45 -17.84 11.97
C GLN A 197 2.97 -17.55 11.65
N LEU A 198 2.58 -17.51 10.37
CA LEU A 198 1.20 -17.33 9.93
C LEU A 198 0.61 -18.67 9.49
N PRO A 199 -0.21 -19.34 10.33
CA PRO A 199 -0.70 -20.68 10.02
C PRO A 199 -1.52 -20.75 8.74
N SER A 200 -2.21 -19.66 8.37
CA SER A 200 -3.01 -19.59 7.14
C SER A 200 -2.18 -19.57 5.85
N LEU A 201 -0.86 -19.38 5.94
CA LEU A 201 0.02 -19.32 4.78
C LEU A 201 0.77 -20.63 4.51
N GLU A 202 0.89 -21.52 5.49
CA GLU A 202 1.65 -22.76 5.33
C GLU A 202 1.09 -23.60 4.18
N GLY A 203 1.96 -24.03 3.26
CA GLY A 203 1.57 -24.76 2.04
C GLY A 203 0.77 -23.96 0.99
N SER A 204 0.47 -22.67 1.22
CA SER A 204 -0.31 -21.87 0.27
C SER A 204 0.49 -21.46 -0.97
N ALA A 205 -0.19 -21.20 -2.08
CA ALA A 205 0.44 -20.68 -3.30
C ALA A 205 1.15 -19.34 -3.08
N LEU A 206 0.63 -18.47 -2.19
CA LEU A 206 1.30 -17.22 -1.85
C LEU A 206 2.63 -17.46 -1.13
N HIS A 207 2.67 -18.40 -0.19
CA HIS A 207 3.90 -18.74 0.50
C HIS A 207 4.96 -19.27 -0.47
N HIS A 208 4.58 -20.10 -1.45
CA HIS A 208 5.49 -20.56 -2.49
C HIS A 208 6.04 -19.39 -3.34
N LEU A 209 5.17 -18.46 -3.78
CA LEU A 209 5.59 -17.29 -4.57
C LEU A 209 6.52 -16.36 -3.79
N ILE A 210 6.26 -16.14 -2.51
CA ILE A 210 7.13 -15.35 -1.63
C ILE A 210 8.50 -16.03 -1.48
N ARG A 211 8.52 -17.34 -1.26
CA ARG A 211 9.77 -18.11 -1.19
C ARG A 211 10.56 -18.00 -2.50
N GLN A 212 9.91 -18.15 -3.64
CA GLN A 212 10.57 -17.97 -4.95
C GLN A 212 11.12 -16.55 -5.13
N ALA A 213 10.41 -15.52 -4.67
CA ALA A 213 10.89 -14.14 -4.71
C ALA A 213 12.17 -13.95 -3.87
N VAL A 214 12.20 -14.53 -2.66
CA VAL A 214 13.38 -14.49 -1.77
C VAL A 214 14.56 -15.22 -2.39
N GLU A 215 14.34 -16.45 -2.87
CA GLU A 215 15.39 -17.27 -3.50
C GLU A 215 15.92 -16.62 -4.78
N SER A 216 15.06 -15.99 -5.58
CA SER A 216 15.41 -15.24 -6.80
C SER A 216 16.32 -14.05 -6.48
N ALA A 217 15.93 -13.21 -5.52
CA ALA A 217 16.74 -12.08 -5.10
C ALA A 217 18.10 -12.52 -4.51
N ALA A 218 18.12 -13.62 -3.75
CA ALA A 218 19.36 -14.19 -3.21
C ALA A 218 20.34 -14.70 -4.30
N ARG A 219 19.82 -15.12 -5.47
CA ARG A 219 20.64 -15.46 -6.64
C ARG A 219 21.11 -14.24 -7.44
N GLY A 220 20.72 -13.02 -7.05
CA GLY A 220 21.05 -11.79 -7.76
C GLY A 220 20.25 -11.59 -9.05
N GLU A 221 19.11 -12.26 -9.20
CA GLU A 221 18.21 -12.03 -10.35
C GLU A 221 17.54 -10.65 -10.23
N SER A 222 17.30 -9.99 -11.36
CA SER A 222 16.57 -8.72 -11.41
C SER A 222 15.07 -8.95 -11.21
N THR A 223 14.35 -7.90 -10.78
CA THR A 223 12.89 -8.00 -10.59
C THR A 223 12.15 -8.32 -11.89
N GLU A 224 12.65 -7.82 -13.01
CA GLU A 224 12.13 -8.13 -14.34
C GLU A 224 12.36 -9.60 -14.72
N GLN A 225 13.51 -10.17 -14.35
CA GLN A 225 13.80 -11.61 -14.54
C GLN A 225 12.84 -12.47 -13.71
N PHE A 226 12.64 -12.12 -12.44
CA PHE A 226 11.66 -12.79 -11.58
C PHE A 226 10.25 -12.74 -12.16
N VAL A 227 9.76 -11.55 -12.54
CA VAL A 227 8.44 -11.35 -13.16
C VAL A 227 8.29 -12.17 -14.44
N HIS A 228 9.35 -12.24 -15.26
CA HIS A 228 9.36 -13.06 -16.47
C HIS A 228 9.27 -14.55 -16.15
N ALA A 229 10.04 -15.04 -15.17
CA ALA A 229 10.04 -16.43 -14.73
C ALA A 229 8.67 -16.89 -14.19
N GLN A 230 7.92 -15.99 -13.56
CA GLN A 230 6.54 -16.24 -13.11
C GLN A 230 5.49 -16.22 -14.24
N GLY A 231 5.90 -15.96 -15.48
CA GLY A 231 4.98 -15.86 -16.63
C GLY A 231 4.21 -14.53 -16.69
N TRP A 232 4.62 -13.51 -15.92
CA TRP A 232 3.97 -12.20 -15.85
C TRP A 232 4.61 -11.16 -16.78
N SER A 233 5.19 -11.61 -17.90
CA SER A 233 5.93 -10.76 -18.86
C SER A 233 5.11 -9.65 -19.52
N ARG A 234 3.77 -9.72 -19.42
CA ARG A 234 2.85 -8.67 -19.90
C ARG A 234 2.60 -7.56 -18.88
N GLY A 235 3.10 -7.71 -17.65
CA GLY A 235 2.89 -6.81 -16.52
C GLY A 235 2.30 -7.53 -15.32
N VAL A 236 2.58 -7.00 -14.14
CA VAL A 236 2.05 -7.48 -12.85
C VAL A 236 0.59 -7.06 -12.74
N SER A 237 -0.34 -8.00 -12.52
CA SER A 237 -1.76 -7.63 -12.32
C SER A 237 -2.03 -7.21 -10.87
N GLY A 238 -3.12 -6.48 -10.61
CA GLY A 238 -3.59 -6.17 -9.25
C GLY A 238 -4.19 -7.33 -8.44
N PHE A 239 -3.87 -8.56 -8.83
CA PHE A 239 -4.09 -9.75 -7.99
C PHE A 239 -3.02 -9.79 -6.90
N VAL A 240 -3.45 -9.95 -5.65
CA VAL A 240 -2.56 -9.82 -4.49
C VAL A 240 -1.39 -10.82 -4.46
N TYR A 241 -1.54 -11.98 -5.10
CA TYR A 241 -0.43 -12.96 -5.22
C TYR A 241 0.57 -12.59 -6.30
N HIS A 242 0.27 -11.63 -7.18
CA HIS A 242 1.26 -11.06 -8.10
C HIS A 242 1.92 -9.83 -7.47
N THR A 243 1.15 -8.95 -6.82
CA THR A 243 1.70 -7.67 -6.32
C THR A 243 2.67 -7.86 -5.16
N LEU A 244 2.36 -8.72 -4.19
CA LEU A 244 3.20 -8.90 -2.99
C LEU A 244 4.59 -9.48 -3.30
N PRO A 245 4.73 -10.60 -4.05
CA PRO A 245 6.04 -11.16 -4.34
C PRO A 245 6.92 -10.21 -5.16
N VAL A 246 6.34 -9.45 -6.10
CA VAL A 246 7.11 -8.48 -6.90
C VAL A 246 7.58 -7.30 -6.05
N ALA A 247 6.72 -6.73 -5.21
CA ALA A 247 7.12 -5.67 -4.29
C ALA A 247 8.23 -6.13 -3.33
N LEU A 248 8.10 -7.36 -2.79
CA LEU A 248 9.12 -7.95 -1.91
C LEU A 248 10.43 -8.20 -2.66
N HIS A 249 10.36 -8.75 -3.87
CA HIS A 249 11.54 -8.98 -4.70
C HIS A 249 12.29 -7.66 -4.99
N ALA A 250 11.57 -6.62 -5.40
CA ALA A 250 12.16 -5.30 -5.67
C ALA A 250 12.85 -4.72 -4.44
N TRP A 251 12.25 -4.88 -3.26
CA TRP A 251 12.85 -4.45 -2.00
C TRP A 251 14.12 -5.26 -1.68
N LEU A 252 14.10 -6.58 -1.84
CA LEU A 252 15.26 -7.44 -1.61
C LEU A 252 16.41 -7.16 -2.58
N ALA A 253 16.11 -6.86 -3.84
CA ALA A 253 17.10 -6.51 -4.86
C ALA A 253 17.73 -5.13 -4.64
N HIS A 254 16.99 -4.19 -4.03
CA HIS A 254 17.42 -2.80 -3.78
C HIS A 254 17.07 -2.39 -2.33
N PRO A 255 17.74 -2.97 -1.31
CA PRO A 255 17.32 -2.89 0.08
C PRO A 255 17.39 -1.48 0.68
N THR A 256 18.19 -0.59 0.09
CA THR A 256 18.48 0.76 0.58
C THR A 256 18.41 1.82 -0.53
N SER A 257 17.61 1.58 -1.57
CA SER A 257 17.40 2.56 -2.64
C SER A 257 15.97 2.48 -3.17
N PHE A 258 15.08 3.29 -2.59
CA PHE A 258 13.68 3.35 -3.01
C PHE A 258 13.54 3.70 -4.50
N ALA A 259 14.39 4.59 -5.01
CA ALA A 259 14.34 5.00 -6.42
C ALA A 259 14.65 3.84 -7.38
N GLU A 260 15.68 3.03 -7.08
CA GLU A 260 16.01 1.87 -7.89
C GLU A 260 14.97 0.76 -7.77
N ALA A 261 14.52 0.49 -6.54
CA ALA A 261 13.48 -0.50 -6.26
C ALA A 261 12.19 -0.18 -7.02
N LEU A 262 11.72 1.07 -6.94
CA LEU A 262 10.53 1.51 -7.67
C LEU A 262 10.76 1.53 -9.19
N GLY A 263 11.98 1.84 -9.64
CA GLY A 263 12.42 1.66 -11.02
C GLY A 263 12.21 0.25 -11.53
N ALA A 264 12.63 -0.75 -10.76
CA ALA A 264 12.47 -2.16 -11.10
C ALA A 264 10.97 -2.58 -11.16
N VAL A 265 10.15 -2.07 -10.25
CA VAL A 265 8.69 -2.25 -10.28
C VAL A 265 8.08 -1.66 -11.55
N ILE A 266 8.42 -0.42 -11.90
CA ILE A 266 7.90 0.27 -13.09
C ILE A 266 8.32 -0.45 -14.38
N ARG A 267 9.59 -0.90 -14.44
CA ARG A 267 10.09 -1.69 -15.58
C ARG A 267 9.41 -3.05 -15.69
N SER A 268 8.86 -3.58 -14.60
CA SER A 268 8.06 -4.81 -14.61
C SER A 268 6.62 -4.59 -15.11
N GLY A 269 6.12 -3.34 -15.10
CA GLY A 269 4.85 -2.94 -15.68
C GLY A 269 3.60 -3.49 -14.98
N GLY A 270 2.43 -3.15 -15.51
CA GLY A 270 1.14 -3.56 -14.92
C GLY A 270 0.67 -2.63 -13.80
N ASP A 271 0.40 -3.15 -12.62
CA ASP A 271 -0.20 -2.47 -11.44
C ASP A 271 0.86 -1.71 -10.62
N THR A 272 1.56 -0.79 -11.28
CA THR A 272 2.79 -0.18 -10.77
C THR A 272 2.59 0.76 -9.59
N ASP A 273 1.44 1.43 -9.50
CA ASP A 273 1.02 2.21 -8.33
C ASP A 273 0.83 1.34 -7.10
N THR A 274 0.05 0.26 -7.18
CA THR A 274 -0.19 -0.61 -6.01
C THR A 274 1.05 -1.39 -5.58
N VAL A 275 1.83 -1.91 -6.53
CA VAL A 275 3.12 -2.57 -6.22
C VAL A 275 4.09 -1.55 -5.63
N GLY A 276 4.14 -0.34 -6.19
CA GLY A 276 4.96 0.77 -5.68
C GLY A 276 4.55 1.20 -4.27
N ALA A 277 3.25 1.24 -4.00
CA ALA A 277 2.69 1.59 -2.70
C ALA A 277 3.09 0.57 -1.61
N LEU A 278 2.98 -0.73 -1.91
CA LEU A 278 3.42 -1.80 -1.01
C LEU A 278 4.94 -1.71 -0.74
N LEU A 279 5.73 -1.60 -1.81
CA LEU A 279 7.18 -1.44 -1.74
C LEU A 279 7.57 -0.24 -0.87
N GLY A 280 7.04 0.94 -1.20
CA GLY A 280 7.35 2.17 -0.48
C GLY A 280 6.91 2.13 0.97
N GLY A 281 5.77 1.51 1.27
CA GLY A 281 5.31 1.34 2.64
C GLY A 281 6.22 0.45 3.49
N TRP A 282 6.74 -0.65 2.93
CA TRP A 282 7.69 -1.50 3.65
C TRP A 282 9.06 -0.85 3.80
N MET A 283 9.60 -0.27 2.72
CA MET A 283 10.87 0.48 2.78
C MET A 283 10.77 1.66 3.75
N GLY A 284 9.65 2.37 3.75
CA GLY A 284 9.39 3.46 4.70
C GLY A 284 9.23 2.99 6.15
N SER A 285 8.63 1.81 6.38
CA SER A 285 8.59 1.18 7.71
C SER A 285 9.99 0.78 8.19
N HIS A 286 10.88 0.41 7.27
CA HIS A 286 12.22 -0.11 7.56
C HIS A 286 13.28 0.98 7.73
N LEU A 287 13.30 1.97 6.83
CA LEU A 287 14.36 2.97 6.73
C LEU A 287 13.93 4.35 7.25
N GLY A 288 12.63 4.57 7.45
CA GLY A 288 12.04 5.88 7.72
C GLY A 288 11.93 6.72 6.45
N GLU A 289 11.89 8.04 6.59
CA GLU A 289 11.71 8.97 5.45
C GLU A 289 13.01 9.37 4.74
N SER A 290 14.17 9.05 5.32
CA SER A 290 15.47 9.55 4.86
C SER A 290 15.93 8.96 3.53
N ASP A 291 15.44 7.78 3.16
CA ASP A 291 15.78 7.11 1.90
C ASP A 291 15.00 7.68 0.70
N PHE A 292 13.91 8.41 0.93
CA PHE A 292 13.09 8.91 -0.15
C PHE A 292 13.75 10.09 -0.88
N PRO A 293 13.79 10.10 -2.22
CA PRO A 293 14.38 11.20 -2.98
C PRO A 293 13.74 12.55 -2.63
N GLY A 294 14.55 13.53 -2.27
CA GLY A 294 14.08 14.87 -1.85
C GLY A 294 13.22 15.55 -2.92
N GLU A 295 13.57 15.40 -4.20
CA GLU A 295 12.75 15.92 -5.31
C GLU A 295 11.36 15.27 -5.36
N TRP A 296 11.26 13.99 -5.01
CA TRP A 296 9.99 13.27 -5.04
C TRP A 296 9.10 13.70 -3.89
N LEU A 297 9.69 13.89 -2.70
CA LEU A 297 9.01 14.47 -1.54
C LEU A 297 8.47 15.88 -1.82
N MET A 298 9.21 16.71 -2.56
CA MET A 298 8.76 18.05 -2.97
C MET A 298 7.69 18.01 -4.06
N GLY A 299 7.70 16.97 -4.90
CA GLY A 299 6.75 16.75 -5.99
C GLY A 299 5.40 16.18 -5.53
N LEU A 300 5.33 15.53 -4.37
CA LEU A 300 4.08 15.05 -3.77
C LEU A 300 3.24 16.24 -3.29
N LYS A 301 2.36 16.74 -4.15
CA LYS A 301 1.54 17.94 -3.95
C LYS A 301 0.06 17.61 -3.99
N ASP A 302 -0.36 16.66 -3.17
CA ASP A 302 -1.75 16.31 -3.02
C ASP A 302 -2.39 17.02 -1.81
N PRO A 303 -3.49 17.77 -1.99
CA PRO A 303 -4.15 18.44 -0.86
C PRO A 303 -4.77 17.46 0.16
N LEU A 304 -4.96 16.19 -0.21
CA LEU A 304 -5.42 15.14 0.69
C LEU A 304 -4.27 14.41 1.40
N CYS A 305 -3.04 14.60 0.94
CA CYS A 305 -1.86 13.84 1.37
C CYS A 305 -0.62 14.75 1.41
N SER A 306 -0.50 15.57 2.46
CA SER A 306 0.72 16.34 2.74
C SER A 306 1.60 15.68 3.79
N ARG A 307 2.93 15.90 3.70
CA ARG A 307 3.90 15.41 4.70
C ARG A 307 3.53 15.78 6.13
N LYS A 308 3.06 17.01 6.35
CA LYS A 308 2.62 17.48 7.67
C LYS A 308 1.41 16.71 8.19
N GLN A 309 0.42 16.44 7.34
CA GLN A 309 -0.75 15.64 7.71
C GLN A 309 -0.36 14.18 8.01
N ILE A 310 0.52 13.58 7.21
CA ILE A 310 1.02 12.22 7.43
C ILE A 310 1.73 12.13 8.78
N ALA A 311 2.65 13.04 9.06
CA ALA A 311 3.39 13.06 10.33
C ALA A 311 2.45 13.19 11.54
N ALA A 312 1.50 14.13 11.50
CA ALA A 312 0.53 14.32 12.57
C ALA A 312 -0.38 13.10 12.75
N LEU A 313 -0.83 12.49 11.65
CA LEU A 313 -1.66 11.28 11.69
C LEU A 313 -0.90 10.09 12.25
N GLY A 314 0.37 9.89 11.86
CA GLY A 314 1.22 8.82 12.38
C GLY A 314 1.38 8.89 13.90
N ALA A 315 1.77 10.05 14.43
CA ALA A 315 1.89 10.27 15.88
C ALA A 315 0.54 10.06 16.60
N GLN A 316 -0.55 10.54 16.02
CA GLN A 316 -1.89 10.34 16.59
C GLN A 316 -2.29 8.85 16.64
N VAL A 317 -2.00 8.09 15.59
CA VAL A 317 -2.27 6.64 15.55
C VAL A 317 -1.51 5.94 16.66
N VAL A 318 -0.19 6.15 16.75
CA VAL A 318 0.66 5.48 17.75
C VAL A 318 0.17 5.79 19.17
N SER A 319 -0.08 7.06 19.47
CA SER A 319 -0.61 7.46 20.79
C SER A 319 -1.97 6.81 21.09
N ALA A 320 -2.88 6.77 20.12
CA ALA A 320 -4.22 6.20 20.30
C ALA A 320 -4.18 4.68 20.54
N VAL A 321 -3.36 3.93 19.78
CA VAL A 321 -3.28 2.47 19.92
C VAL A 321 -2.52 2.01 21.16
N ASN A 322 -1.53 2.80 21.61
CA ASN A 322 -0.79 2.56 22.85
C ASN A 322 -1.68 2.78 24.07
N LYS A 323 -2.48 3.85 24.07
CA LYS A 323 -3.43 4.15 25.16
C LYS A 323 -4.71 3.30 25.11
N GLY A 324 -5.02 2.70 23.95
CA GLY A 324 -6.31 2.05 23.73
C GLY A 324 -7.49 3.02 23.68
N ILE A 325 -7.22 4.33 23.51
CA ILE A 325 -8.22 5.39 23.53
C ILE A 325 -8.29 5.99 22.12
N GLY A 326 -9.45 5.84 21.48
CA GLY A 326 -9.69 6.38 20.15
C GLY A 326 -9.76 7.91 20.16
N VAL A 327 -8.96 8.55 19.31
CA VAL A 327 -8.98 10.00 19.08
C VAL A 327 -9.31 10.24 17.61
N PRO A 328 -10.45 10.88 17.28
CA PRO A 328 -10.80 11.17 15.88
C PRO A 328 -9.72 12.01 15.19
N ALA A 329 -9.25 11.54 14.04
CA ALA A 329 -8.33 12.30 13.20
C ALA A 329 -9.10 13.28 12.31
N ARG A 330 -8.51 14.46 12.05
CA ARG A 330 -9.11 15.47 11.18
C ARG A 330 -9.27 14.91 9.76
N ARG A 331 -10.49 14.93 9.24
CA ARG A 331 -10.78 14.62 7.85
C ARG A 331 -10.53 15.85 6.97
N PRO A 332 -10.09 15.67 5.71
CA PRO A 332 -10.20 16.72 4.71
C PRO A 332 -11.66 17.18 4.61
N PHE A 333 -11.86 18.48 4.38
CA PHE A 333 -13.20 19.02 4.14
C PHE A 333 -13.83 18.34 2.92
N TYR A 334 -15.13 17.98 3.00
CA TYR A 334 -15.82 17.22 1.96
C TYR A 334 -15.72 17.89 0.58
N GLY A 335 -15.94 19.22 0.51
CA GLY A 335 -15.84 19.97 -0.75
C GLY A 335 -14.43 19.96 -1.35
N LEU A 336 -13.38 19.97 -0.51
CA LEU A 336 -11.99 19.85 -0.99
C LEU A 336 -11.75 18.47 -1.59
N ARG A 337 -12.21 17.40 -0.92
CA ARG A 337 -12.05 16.02 -1.41
C ARG A 337 -12.80 15.81 -2.72
N LEU A 338 -14.04 16.27 -2.82
CA LEU A 338 -14.83 16.19 -4.05
C LEU A 338 -14.17 16.98 -5.19
N ALA A 339 -13.77 18.23 -4.96
CA ALA A 339 -13.12 19.06 -5.97
C ALA A 339 -11.80 18.44 -6.46
N ARG A 340 -10.97 17.95 -5.53
CA ARG A 340 -9.73 17.22 -5.86
C ARG A 340 -10.04 15.99 -6.70
N ASN A 341 -11.02 15.19 -6.33
CA ASN A 341 -11.33 13.94 -7.03
C ASN A 341 -11.88 14.18 -8.44
N LEU A 342 -12.69 15.23 -8.64
CA LEU A 342 -13.13 15.62 -9.98
C LEU A 342 -11.96 16.08 -10.87
N LEU A 343 -11.02 16.86 -10.32
CA LEU A 343 -9.79 17.24 -11.03
C LEU A 343 -8.94 16.00 -11.35
N PHE A 344 -8.74 15.12 -10.36
CA PHE A 344 -7.97 13.90 -10.51
C PHE A 344 -8.58 12.94 -11.54
N LEU A 345 -9.92 12.84 -11.59
CA LEU A 345 -10.62 12.09 -12.64
C LEU A 345 -10.28 12.61 -14.03
N GLY A 346 -10.28 13.92 -14.24
CA GLY A 346 -9.85 14.53 -15.51
C GLY A 346 -8.40 14.18 -15.87
N VAL A 347 -7.50 14.18 -14.89
CA VAL A 347 -6.08 13.80 -15.06
C VAL A 347 -5.94 12.32 -15.43
N VAL A 348 -6.61 11.42 -14.71
CA VAL A 348 -6.58 9.97 -14.96
C VAL A 348 -7.16 9.65 -16.34
N LEU A 349 -8.28 10.27 -16.72
CA LEU A 349 -8.85 10.12 -18.05
C LEU A 349 -7.87 10.59 -19.13
N THR A 350 -7.22 11.74 -18.94
CA THR A 350 -6.21 12.26 -19.87
C THR A 350 -5.03 11.29 -20.02
N HIS A 351 -4.55 10.70 -18.91
CA HIS A 351 -3.49 9.68 -18.95
C HIS A 351 -3.99 8.41 -19.64
N GLY A 352 -5.19 7.95 -19.32
CA GLY A 352 -5.85 6.83 -19.98
C GLY A 352 -5.92 7.00 -21.50
N PHE A 353 -6.35 8.18 -21.99
CA PHE A 353 -6.33 8.52 -23.41
C PHE A 353 -4.91 8.61 -23.98
N ARG A 354 -3.95 9.19 -23.25
CA ARG A 354 -2.55 9.26 -23.69
C ARG A 354 -1.94 7.88 -23.87
N ARG A 355 -2.32 6.90 -23.04
CA ARG A 355 -1.97 5.47 -23.14
C ARG A 355 -2.62 4.80 -24.37
N LEU A 356 -3.51 5.44 -25.11
CA LEU A 356 -4.05 4.92 -26.37
C LEU A 356 -3.34 5.49 -27.61
N LEU A 357 -2.53 6.54 -27.45
CA LEU A 357 -1.87 7.26 -28.55
C LEU A 357 -0.38 6.85 -28.71
N PRO A 358 0.24 7.08 -29.90
CA PRO A 358 1.66 6.81 -30.15
C PRO A 358 2.61 7.57 -29.20
N PRO A 359 3.86 7.11 -29.00
CA PRO A 359 4.45 5.87 -29.53
C PRO A 359 3.89 4.61 -28.86
N TYR A 360 3.72 3.54 -29.63
CA TYR A 360 3.14 2.25 -29.19
C TYR A 360 4.16 1.31 -28.55
#